data_AF-A0A2V9WEK9-F1
#
_entry.id   AF-A0A2V9WEK9-F1
#
_cell.length_a   1.000
_cell.length_b   1.000
_cell.length_c   1.000
_cell.angle_alpha   90.00
_cell.angle_beta   90.00
_cell.angle_gamma   90.00
#
_symmetry.space_group_name_H-M   'P 1'
#
loop_
_entity.id
_entity.type
_entity.pdbx_description
1 polymer ?
#
loop_
_entity_poly.entity_id
_entity_poly.type
_entity_poly.pdbx_seq_one_letter_code
_entity_poly.pdbx_strand_id
1 'polypeptide(L)'
;MRAIAFFLCAIVVVSPLSAQQQVITDLPEVRGPFTLTAVYDSAAGHNAFAYAGKTVPPVIRVLPGRVIKLRYANNLPRKSDEECATGRCGNVSNLHFHGLHVSPERPQDDVLTMMSMPGEILEYKVVVPSYSPPGLYWYHTHPHGESARQDLDGMSRLKTFALIRLVCLIGLDFRRARTTV
;
A
#
# COMPACT_ATOMS: atom_id res chain seq x y z
N MET A 1 -47.27 -34.01 51.52
CA MET A 1 -46.24 -33.83 50.48
C MET A 1 -46.25 -32.38 50.02
N ARG A 2 -45.19 -31.60 50.32
CA ARG A 2 -45.00 -30.23 49.83
C ARG A 2 -43.57 -30.14 49.31
N ALA A 3 -43.40 -29.93 48.01
CA ALA A 3 -42.10 -29.80 47.37
C ALA A 3 -41.59 -28.35 47.53
N ILE A 4 -40.38 -28.18 48.05
CA ILE A 4 -39.68 -26.90 48.12
C ILE A 4 -38.81 -26.80 46.86
N ALA A 5 -39.11 -25.84 46.00
CA ALA A 5 -38.30 -25.55 44.82
C ALA A 5 -37.17 -24.59 45.20
N PHE A 6 -35.91 -25.03 45.07
CA PHE A 6 -34.74 -24.16 45.18
C PHE A 6 -34.50 -23.48 43.84
N PHE A 7 -34.65 -22.15 43.80
CA PHE A 7 -34.20 -21.33 42.67
C PHE A 7 -32.70 -21.08 42.80
N LEU A 8 -31.91 -21.69 41.90
CA LEU A 8 -30.50 -21.33 41.70
C LEU A 8 -30.44 -20.09 40.80
N CYS A 9 -30.06 -18.95 41.39
CA CYS A 9 -29.78 -17.72 40.66
C CYS A 9 -28.38 -17.83 40.03
N ALA A 10 -28.31 -17.93 38.70
CA ALA A 10 -27.04 -17.91 37.98
C ALA A 10 -26.53 -16.46 37.88
N ILE A 11 -25.46 -16.15 38.61
CA ILE A 11 -24.76 -14.87 38.50
C ILE A 11 -23.93 -14.91 37.21
N VAL A 12 -24.38 -14.17 36.18
CA VAL A 12 -23.62 -13.96 34.95
C VAL A 12 -22.50 -12.96 35.25
N VAL A 13 -21.25 -13.44 35.32
CA VAL A 13 -20.08 -12.58 35.43
C VAL A 13 -19.82 -11.94 34.07
N VAL A 14 -20.23 -10.68 33.90
CA VAL A 14 -19.90 -9.89 32.72
C VAL A 14 -18.45 -9.44 32.84
N SER A 15 -17.56 -10.08 32.08
CA SER A 15 -16.17 -9.62 31.96
C SER A 15 -16.13 -8.34 31.12
N PRO A 16 -15.41 -7.29 31.54
CA PRO A 16 -15.30 -6.09 30.72
C PRO A 16 -14.46 -6.39 29.48
N LEU A 17 -14.98 -6.03 28.30
CA LEU A 17 -14.18 -5.98 27.07
C LEU A 17 -13.10 -4.90 27.26
N SER A 18 -11.85 -5.34 27.45
CA SER A 18 -10.71 -4.44 27.34
C SER A 18 -10.48 -4.14 25.86
N ALA A 19 -10.81 -2.93 25.42
CA ALA A 19 -10.42 -2.46 24.09
C ALA A 19 -8.89 -2.39 24.01
N GLN A 20 -8.28 -3.27 23.22
CA GLN A 20 -6.86 -3.17 22.91
C GLN A 20 -6.67 -1.95 22.00
N GLN A 21 -6.14 -0.86 22.58
CA GLN A 21 -5.67 0.29 21.82
C GLN A 21 -4.43 -0.14 21.02
N GLN A 22 -4.63 -0.55 19.77
CA GLN A 22 -3.53 -0.83 18.88
C GLN A 22 -2.78 0.47 18.61
N VAL A 23 -1.52 0.55 19.02
CA VAL A 23 -0.63 1.67 18.68
C VAL A 23 -0.38 1.60 17.18
N ILE A 24 -1.10 2.43 16.42
CA ILE A 24 -0.87 2.57 14.97
C ILE A 24 0.45 3.32 14.82
N THR A 25 1.51 2.61 14.48
CA THR A 25 2.78 3.24 14.07
C THR A 25 2.56 3.98 12.75
N ASP A 26 2.98 5.24 12.69
CA ASP A 26 2.98 6.02 11.45
C ASP A 26 3.75 5.25 10.36
N LEU A 27 3.15 5.12 9.17
CA LEU A 27 3.83 4.56 8.01
C LEU A 27 5.06 5.40 7.65
N PRO A 28 6.15 4.79 7.13
CA PRO A 28 7.30 5.56 6.65
C PRO A 28 6.85 6.57 5.59
N GLU A 29 7.46 7.75 5.54
CA GLU A 29 7.10 8.79 4.57
C GLU A 29 8.31 9.20 3.73
N VAL A 30 8.07 9.58 2.48
CA VAL A 30 9.13 10.05 1.57
C VAL A 30 8.72 11.28 0.78
N ARG A 31 9.62 12.25 0.63
CA ARG A 31 9.38 13.52 -0.09
C ARG A 31 10.29 13.73 -1.31
N GLY A 32 11.36 12.93 -1.42
CA GLY A 32 12.38 13.06 -2.44
C GLY A 32 12.54 11.77 -3.26
N PRO A 33 13.62 11.66 -4.05
CA PRO A 33 13.93 10.44 -4.78
C PRO A 33 14.06 9.25 -3.85
N PHE A 34 13.53 8.10 -4.26
CA PHE A 34 13.57 6.89 -3.45
C PHE A 34 13.53 5.62 -4.29
N THR A 35 13.86 4.50 -3.66
CA THR A 35 13.75 3.17 -4.25
C THR A 35 12.62 2.41 -3.57
N LEU A 36 11.70 1.88 -4.38
CA LEU A 36 10.70 0.90 -3.98
C LEU A 36 11.11 -0.44 -4.58
N THR A 37 11.04 -1.50 -3.80
CA THR A 37 11.44 -2.83 -4.26
C THR A 37 10.25 -3.78 -4.21
N ALA A 38 9.97 -4.49 -5.29
CA ALA A 38 9.12 -5.68 -5.23
C ALA A 38 9.95 -6.85 -4.70
N VAL A 39 9.51 -7.48 -3.62
CA VAL A 39 10.24 -8.60 -2.99
C VAL A 39 9.27 -9.72 -2.62
N TYR A 40 9.77 -10.95 -2.59
CA TYR A 40 9.03 -12.04 -1.94
C TYR A 40 9.34 -12.02 -0.44
N ASP A 41 8.33 -11.72 0.40
CA ASP A 41 8.47 -11.78 1.85
C ASP A 41 8.34 -13.24 2.30
N SER A 42 9.49 -13.90 2.50
CA SER A 42 9.52 -15.29 2.96
C SER A 42 8.90 -15.53 4.34
N ALA A 43 8.86 -14.51 5.21
CA ALA A 43 8.25 -14.63 6.53
C ALA A 43 6.73 -14.54 6.43
N ALA A 44 6.22 -13.69 5.53
CA ALA A 44 4.79 -13.52 5.30
C ALA A 44 4.22 -14.49 4.25
N GLY A 45 5.08 -15.13 3.45
CA GLY A 45 4.73 -16.11 2.42
C GLY A 45 4.08 -15.51 1.17
N HIS A 46 4.37 -14.25 0.83
CA HIS A 46 3.77 -13.56 -0.32
C HIS A 46 4.65 -12.41 -0.85
N ASN A 47 4.36 -11.95 -2.06
CA ASN A 47 5.01 -10.79 -2.65
C ASN A 47 4.65 -9.49 -1.91
N ALA A 48 5.56 -8.54 -1.78
CA ALA A 48 5.31 -7.29 -1.08
C ALA A 48 6.11 -6.13 -1.66
N PHE A 49 5.63 -4.92 -1.44
CA PHE A 49 6.47 -3.74 -1.56
C PHE A 49 7.37 -3.60 -0.33
N ALA A 50 8.65 -3.37 -0.59
CA ALA A 50 9.65 -3.07 0.42
C ALA A 50 10.29 -1.69 0.19
N TYR A 51 10.58 -1.04 1.31
CA TYR A 51 11.25 0.25 1.38
C TYR A 51 12.17 0.30 2.59
N ALA A 52 13.37 0.86 2.40
CA ALA A 52 14.40 0.94 3.43
C ALA A 52 14.65 -0.40 4.17
N GLY A 53 14.62 -1.51 3.44
CA GLY A 53 14.85 -2.86 3.95
C GLY A 53 13.68 -3.49 4.72
N LYS A 54 12.50 -2.86 4.75
CA LYS A 54 11.30 -3.37 5.42
C LYS A 54 10.19 -3.59 4.40
N THR A 55 9.36 -4.61 4.57
CA THR A 55 8.17 -4.91 3.74
C THR A 55 7.00 -3.99 4.09
N VAL A 56 7.29 -2.70 4.20
CA VAL A 56 6.35 -1.62 4.46
C VAL A 56 6.65 -0.49 3.47
N PRO A 57 5.78 -0.24 2.47
CA PRO A 57 5.94 0.84 1.50
C PRO A 57 5.77 2.22 2.17
N PRO A 58 6.42 3.26 1.64
CA PRO A 58 6.30 4.60 2.17
C PRO A 58 5.03 5.29 1.68
N VAL A 59 4.53 6.24 2.47
CA VAL A 59 3.62 7.27 1.99
C VAL A 59 4.43 8.31 1.22
N ILE A 60 4.16 8.44 -0.09
CA ILE A 60 4.77 9.46 -0.93
C ILE A 60 4.10 10.80 -0.62
N ARG A 61 4.86 11.77 -0.10
CA ARG A 61 4.42 13.14 0.10
C ARG A 61 4.95 14.04 -1.00
N VAL A 62 4.03 14.60 -1.77
CA VAL A 62 4.37 15.47 -2.90
C VAL A 62 3.45 16.69 -2.91
N LEU A 63 3.92 17.79 -3.49
CA LEU A 63 3.12 19.00 -3.72
C LEU A 63 2.64 19.03 -5.18
N PRO A 64 1.49 19.62 -5.49
CA PRO A 64 1.10 19.87 -6.88
C PRO A 64 2.20 20.61 -7.65
N GLY A 65 2.40 20.24 -8.92
CA GLY A 65 3.45 20.82 -9.78
C GLY A 65 4.85 20.27 -9.53
N ARG A 66 5.01 19.27 -8.64
CA ARG A 66 6.29 18.59 -8.39
C ARG A 66 6.36 17.25 -9.09
N VAL A 67 7.56 16.68 -9.06
CA VAL A 67 7.88 15.42 -9.73
C VAL A 67 8.19 14.36 -8.68
N ILE A 68 7.50 13.23 -8.76
CA ILE A 68 7.85 12.01 -8.02
C ILE A 68 8.97 11.32 -8.81
N LYS A 69 10.13 11.12 -8.18
CA LYS A 69 11.25 10.37 -8.76
C LYS A 69 11.37 9.06 -8.01
N LEU A 70 11.17 7.95 -8.70
CA LEU A 70 11.08 6.63 -8.09
C LEU A 70 11.85 5.60 -8.89
N ARG A 71 12.78 4.91 -8.23
CA ARG A 71 13.43 3.71 -8.73
C ARG A 71 12.64 2.50 -8.28
N TYR A 72 11.96 1.83 -9.22
CA TYR A 72 11.24 0.60 -8.93
C TYR A 72 12.11 -0.60 -9.30
N ALA A 73 12.60 -1.34 -8.29
CA ALA A 73 13.42 -2.54 -8.49
C ALA A 73 12.56 -3.79 -8.33
N ASN A 74 12.50 -4.63 -9.36
CA ASN A 74 11.79 -5.89 -9.27
C ASN A 74 12.74 -7.01 -8.80
N ASN A 75 12.72 -7.31 -7.50
CA ASN A 75 13.52 -8.39 -6.91
C ASN A 75 12.68 -9.66 -6.64
N LEU A 76 11.53 -9.81 -7.30
CA LEU A 76 10.77 -11.04 -7.25
C LEU A 76 11.56 -12.19 -7.88
N PRO A 77 11.30 -13.45 -7.49
CA PRO A 77 11.96 -14.59 -8.12
C PRO A 77 11.55 -14.73 -9.59
N ARG A 78 12.48 -15.18 -10.46
CA ARG A 78 12.19 -15.45 -11.88
C ARG A 78 11.13 -16.52 -12.11
N LYS A 79 10.95 -17.41 -11.14
CA LYS A 79 9.92 -18.45 -11.15
C LYS A 79 8.98 -18.13 -10.00
N SER A 80 7.69 -17.97 -10.32
CA SER A 80 6.65 -17.90 -9.31
C SER A 80 6.06 -19.28 -9.08
N ASP A 81 5.71 -19.57 -7.82
CA ASP A 81 4.90 -20.73 -7.45
C ASP A 81 3.39 -20.39 -7.49
N GLU A 82 3.05 -19.17 -7.89
CA GLU A 82 1.68 -18.64 -7.93
C GLU A 82 1.05 -18.78 -9.31
N GLU A 83 -0.26 -19.02 -9.31
CA GLU A 83 -1.08 -19.03 -10.52
C GLU A 83 -1.76 -17.67 -10.71
N CYS A 84 -1.71 -17.17 -11.94
CA CYS A 84 -2.28 -15.92 -12.40
C CYS A 84 -3.36 -16.18 -13.47
N ALA A 85 -4.02 -15.13 -13.97
CA ALA A 85 -5.18 -15.30 -14.85
C ALA A 85 -4.87 -16.03 -16.18
N THR A 86 -3.62 -15.98 -16.63
CA THR A 86 -3.17 -16.54 -17.92
C THR A 86 -2.20 -17.71 -17.77
N GLY A 87 -2.11 -18.30 -16.57
CA GLY A 87 -1.13 -19.34 -16.25
C GLY A 87 -0.29 -18.97 -15.04
N ARG A 88 0.85 -19.64 -14.87
CA ARG A 88 1.84 -19.27 -13.84
C ARG A 88 2.26 -17.81 -13.96
N CYS A 89 2.32 -17.12 -12.82
CA CYS A 89 2.77 -15.74 -12.77
C CYS A 89 4.24 -15.64 -13.23
N GLY A 90 4.53 -14.70 -14.12
CA GLY A 90 5.89 -14.39 -14.57
C GLY A 90 6.64 -13.47 -13.61
N ASN A 91 5.97 -12.95 -12.58
CA ASN A 91 6.46 -11.91 -11.68
C ASN A 91 6.88 -10.66 -12.47
N VAL A 92 6.22 -10.40 -13.60
CA VAL A 92 6.34 -9.15 -14.35
C VAL A 92 5.59 -8.09 -13.57
N SER A 93 6.17 -6.90 -13.42
CA SER A 93 5.56 -5.89 -12.56
C SER A 93 5.83 -4.48 -13.05
N ASN A 94 5.01 -3.55 -12.61
CA ASN A 94 5.12 -2.12 -12.85
C ASN A 94 4.35 -1.37 -11.76
N LEU A 95 4.18 -0.06 -11.91
CA LEU A 95 3.38 0.77 -11.02
C LEU A 95 2.32 1.54 -11.81
N HIS A 96 1.14 1.65 -11.20
CA HIS A 96 0.06 2.53 -11.56
C HIS A 96 -0.17 3.57 -10.44
N PHE A 97 -0.33 4.83 -10.80
CA PHE A 97 -0.53 5.94 -9.85
C PHE A 97 -2.02 6.30 -9.72
N HIS A 98 -2.78 5.40 -9.10
CA HIS A 98 -4.24 5.45 -9.06
C HIS A 98 -4.80 6.77 -8.51
N GLY A 99 -5.60 7.42 -9.37
CA GLY A 99 -6.31 8.66 -9.10
C GLY A 99 -5.51 9.93 -9.40
N LEU A 100 -4.19 9.84 -9.62
CA LEU A 100 -3.41 10.98 -10.12
C LEU A 100 -3.70 11.19 -11.61
N HIS A 101 -3.85 12.45 -12.01
CA HIS A 101 -4.00 12.83 -13.42
C HIS A 101 -2.62 13.04 -14.05
N VAL A 102 -1.93 11.95 -14.37
CA VAL A 102 -0.54 11.94 -14.86
C VAL A 102 -0.47 11.37 -16.28
N SER A 103 0.67 11.55 -16.96
CA SER A 103 0.81 11.03 -18.32
C SER A 103 0.80 9.50 -18.33
N PRO A 104 0.06 8.85 -19.25
CA PRO A 104 0.15 7.41 -19.46
C PRO A 104 1.41 7.02 -20.26
N GLU A 105 2.26 7.97 -20.63
CA GLU A 105 3.49 7.71 -21.37
C GLU A 105 4.68 7.53 -20.43
N ARG A 106 5.58 6.63 -20.81
CA ARG A 106 6.87 6.45 -20.14
C ARG A 106 7.68 7.76 -20.11
N PRO A 107 8.37 8.09 -19.00
CA PRO A 107 8.59 7.27 -17.80
C PRO A 107 7.58 7.55 -16.66
N GLN A 108 6.29 7.72 -16.96
CA GLN A 108 5.25 8.01 -15.96
C GLN A 108 4.33 6.80 -15.76
N ASP A 109 3.03 6.93 -15.97
CA ASP A 109 2.01 5.92 -15.66
C ASP A 109 1.74 4.98 -16.85
N ASP A 110 2.80 4.57 -17.55
CA ASP A 110 2.70 3.66 -18.69
C ASP A 110 2.50 2.22 -18.23
N VAL A 111 1.26 1.92 -17.88
CA VAL A 111 0.87 0.60 -17.37
C VAL A 111 0.85 -0.50 -18.43
N LEU A 112 1.03 -0.17 -19.72
CA LEU A 112 0.93 -1.14 -20.82
C LEU A 112 2.29 -1.59 -21.32
N THR A 113 3.26 -0.69 -21.43
CA THR A 113 4.55 -0.97 -22.07
C THR A 113 5.74 -0.87 -21.13
N MET A 114 5.62 -0.15 -20.02
CA MET A 114 6.68 -0.03 -19.02
C MET A 114 6.59 -1.18 -18.02
N MET A 115 7.27 -2.28 -18.34
CA MET A 115 7.29 -3.52 -17.57
C MET A 115 8.68 -3.83 -17.03
N SER A 116 8.74 -4.29 -15.79
CA SER A 116 9.94 -4.78 -15.14
C SER A 116 9.88 -6.30 -15.07
N MET A 117 10.81 -6.98 -15.73
CA MET A 117 11.05 -8.39 -15.45
C MET A 117 11.74 -8.56 -14.09
N PRO A 118 11.70 -9.77 -13.49
CA PRO A 118 12.53 -10.09 -12.34
C PRO A 118 14.02 -9.78 -12.55
N GLY A 119 14.58 -8.98 -11.66
CA GLY A 119 15.95 -8.45 -11.68
C GLY A 119 16.12 -7.10 -12.38
N GLU A 120 15.07 -6.55 -13.00
CA GLU A 120 15.13 -5.26 -13.71
C GLU A 120 14.71 -4.08 -12.83
N ILE A 121 15.02 -2.88 -13.32
CA ILE A 121 14.69 -1.62 -12.67
C ILE A 121 13.95 -0.72 -13.64
N LEU A 122 12.84 -0.14 -13.18
CA LEU A 122 12.11 0.92 -13.86
C LEU A 122 12.39 2.28 -13.18
N GLU A 123 12.70 3.29 -13.99
CA GLU A 123 12.92 4.66 -13.55
C GLU A 123 11.66 5.50 -13.82
N TYR A 124 10.93 5.83 -12.76
CA TYR A 124 9.72 6.66 -12.84
C TYR A 124 10.04 8.14 -12.60
N LYS A 125 9.49 9.00 -13.45
CA LYS A 125 9.52 10.47 -13.31
C LYS A 125 8.11 11.04 -13.51
N VAL A 126 7.26 10.83 -12.52
CA VAL A 126 5.83 11.20 -12.57
C VAL A 126 5.68 12.69 -12.28
N VAL A 127 5.17 13.44 -13.25
CA VAL A 127 4.91 14.88 -13.12
C VAL A 127 3.50 15.04 -12.59
N VAL A 128 3.38 15.47 -11.33
CA VAL A 128 2.07 15.79 -10.74
C VAL A 128 1.65 17.18 -11.21
N PRO A 129 0.51 17.34 -11.91
CA PRO A 129 0.07 18.65 -12.35
C PRO A 129 -0.08 19.65 -11.19
N SER A 130 0.15 20.94 -11.47
CA SER A 130 -0.01 22.02 -10.48
C SER A 130 -1.45 22.24 -10.05
N TYR A 131 -2.41 21.83 -10.88
CA TYR A 131 -3.85 21.91 -10.60
C TYR A 131 -4.40 20.65 -9.93
N SER A 132 -3.57 19.65 -9.61
CA SER A 132 -4.02 18.45 -8.92
C SER A 132 -4.55 18.80 -7.51
N PRO A 133 -5.78 18.40 -7.15
CA PRO A 133 -6.36 18.75 -5.86
C PRO A 133 -5.64 18.02 -4.72
N PRO A 134 -5.39 18.65 -3.57
CA PRO A 134 -4.85 17.95 -2.39
C PRO A 134 -5.74 16.76 -2.02
N GLY A 135 -5.14 15.64 -1.65
CA GLY A 135 -5.90 14.42 -1.44
C GLY A 135 -5.04 13.21 -1.12
N LEU A 136 -5.72 12.09 -0.95
CA LEU A 136 -5.12 10.77 -0.80
C LEU A 136 -5.30 10.00 -2.10
N TYR A 137 -4.17 9.61 -2.67
CA TYR A 137 -4.06 8.73 -3.82
C TYR A 137 -3.27 7.49 -3.40
N TRP A 138 -3.05 6.56 -4.31
CA TRP A 138 -2.34 5.33 -4.02
C TRP A 138 -1.58 4.85 -5.24
N TYR A 139 -0.64 3.94 -5.03
CA TYR A 139 0.09 3.30 -6.11
C TYR A 139 0.10 1.80 -5.93
N HIS A 140 -0.09 1.06 -7.02
CA HIS A 140 -0.16 -0.39 -7.01
C HIS A 140 0.34 -0.97 -8.34
N THR A 141 0.57 -2.27 -8.38
CA THR A 141 0.96 -2.98 -9.60
C THR A 141 -0.19 -3.10 -10.57
N HIS A 142 0.10 -2.97 -11.87
CA HIS A 142 -0.89 -3.14 -12.93
C HIS A 142 -0.42 -3.99 -14.14
N PRO A 143 0.41 -5.04 -13.97
CA PRO A 143 0.75 -5.93 -15.08
C PRO A 143 -0.48 -6.72 -15.54
N HIS A 144 -0.64 -6.88 -16.86
CA HIS A 144 -1.71 -7.68 -17.43
C HIS A 144 -1.63 -9.14 -16.93
N GLY A 145 -2.77 -9.72 -16.56
CA GLY A 145 -2.86 -11.12 -16.10
C GLY A 145 -2.39 -11.37 -14.66
N GLU A 146 -1.54 -10.51 -14.09
CA GLU A 146 -0.96 -10.70 -12.75
C GLU A 146 -1.37 -9.64 -11.72
N SER A 147 -1.93 -8.50 -12.16
CA SER A 147 -2.24 -7.36 -11.29
C SER A 147 -3.09 -7.75 -10.08
N ALA A 148 -4.16 -8.53 -10.28
CA ALA A 148 -5.02 -8.96 -9.18
C ALA A 148 -4.27 -9.79 -8.12
N ARG A 149 -3.39 -10.70 -8.56
CA ARG A 149 -2.60 -11.55 -7.66
C ARG A 149 -1.60 -10.71 -6.86
N GLN A 150 -0.86 -9.84 -7.54
CA GLN A 150 0.15 -8.96 -6.93
C GLN A 150 -0.50 -7.94 -5.97
N ASP A 151 -1.67 -7.41 -6.33
CA ASP A 151 -2.41 -6.48 -5.49
C ASP A 151 -2.79 -7.12 -4.15
N LEU A 152 -3.36 -8.33 -4.20
CA LEU A 152 -3.75 -9.12 -3.03
C LEU A 152 -2.57 -9.57 -2.15
N ASP A 153 -1.37 -9.69 -2.73
CA ASP A 153 -0.17 -10.03 -1.97
C ASP A 153 0.40 -8.85 -1.19
N GLY A 154 0.01 -7.61 -1.49
CA GLY A 154 0.51 -6.44 -0.78
C GLY A 154 1.28 -5.47 -1.67
N MET A 155 1.03 -5.53 -2.99
CA MET A 155 1.60 -4.62 -3.98
C MET A 155 0.55 -3.80 -4.76
N SER A 156 -0.70 -3.54 -4.36
CA SER A 156 -1.14 -2.80 -3.17
C SER A 156 -2.67 -2.68 -3.14
N ARG A 157 -3.36 -3.61 -2.50
CA ARG A 157 -4.49 -3.40 -1.56
C ARG A 157 -4.59 -4.69 -0.73
N LEU A 158 -5.52 -4.77 0.22
CA LEU A 158 -5.71 -5.89 1.16
C LEU A 158 -4.66 -6.04 2.27
N LYS A 159 -3.37 -6.19 1.96
CA LYS A 159 -2.32 -6.46 2.98
C LYS A 159 -1.48 -5.25 3.36
N THR A 160 -1.28 -4.34 2.40
CA THR A 160 -0.41 -3.18 2.58
C THR A 160 -0.95 -1.97 1.85
N PHE A 161 -0.87 -0.78 2.48
CA PHE A 161 -1.30 0.48 1.88
C PHE A 161 -0.10 1.25 1.33
N ALA A 162 0.02 1.33 0.01
CA ALA A 162 0.96 2.22 -0.67
C ALA A 162 0.26 3.52 -1.06
N LEU A 163 0.50 4.58 -0.30
CA LEU A 163 -0.27 5.82 -0.36
C LEU A 163 0.54 6.97 -0.95
N ILE A 164 -0.17 7.90 -1.58
CA ILE A 164 0.37 9.19 -2.00
C ILE A 164 -0.47 10.26 -1.34
N ARG A 165 0.17 11.08 -0.53
CA ARG A 165 -0.45 12.25 0.09
C ARG A 165 -0.03 13.49 -0.69
N LEU A 166 -0.94 14.01 -1.50
CA LEU A 166 -0.78 15.27 -2.19
C LEU A 166 -1.13 16.41 -1.22
N VAL A 167 -0.14 17.19 -0.82
CA VAL A 167 -0.28 18.20 0.23
C VAL A 167 -0.55 19.57 -0.40
N CYS A 168 -1.42 20.37 0.23
CA CYS A 168 -1.60 21.77 -0.16
C CYS A 168 -0.38 22.61 0.24
N LEU A 169 -0.01 23.60 -0.57
CA LEU A 169 1.03 24.60 -0.23
C LEU A 169 0.62 25.45 0.98
N ILE A 170 -0.68 25.60 1.23
CA ILE A 170 -1.21 26.26 2.42
C ILE A 170 -1.11 25.23 3.55
N GLY A 171 -0.05 25.32 4.35
CA GLY A 171 0.28 24.36 5.40
C GLY A 171 -0.80 24.25 6.47
N LEU A 172 -1.78 23.37 6.25
CA LEU A 172 -2.60 22.83 7.31
C LEU A 172 -2.01 21.47 7.71
N ASP A 173 -1.17 21.54 8.74
CA ASP A 173 -0.76 20.37 9.50
C ASP A 173 -2.01 19.76 10.16
N PHE A 174 -2.53 18.70 9.55
CA PHE A 174 -3.67 17.93 10.08
C PHE A 174 -3.37 17.21 11.41
N ARG A 175 -2.16 17.35 11.99
CA ARG A 175 -1.86 16.79 13.33
C ARG A 175 -2.44 17.60 14.50
N ARG A 176 -3.09 18.75 14.28
CA ARG A 176 -3.59 19.62 15.37
C ARG A 176 -5.12 19.72 15.51
N ALA A 177 -5.88 18.72 15.08
CA ALA A 177 -7.28 18.57 15.46
C ALA A 177 -7.46 17.51 16.55
N ARG A 178 -6.82 17.73 17.71
CA ARG A 178 -7.10 16.96 18.94
C ARG A 178 -6.82 17.83 20.15
N THR A 179 -7.84 18.57 20.58
CA THR A 179 -8.22 18.87 21.98
C THR A 179 -9.37 19.86 22.00
N THR A 180 -10.23 19.71 23.02
CA THR A 180 -11.41 20.51 23.43
C THR A 180 -12.71 20.27 22.67
N VAL A 181 -13.44 19.22 23.07
CA VAL A 181 -14.74 19.36 23.76
C VAL A 181 -14.71 18.43 24.97
#